data_AF-A0A0S6UHJ0-F1
#
_entry.id   AF-A0A0S6UHJ0-F1
#
_cell.length_a   1.000
_cell.length_b   1.000
_cell.length_c   1.000
_cell.angle_alpha   90.00
_cell.angle_beta   90.00
_cell.angle_gamma   90.00
#
_symmetry.space_group_name_H-M   'P 1'
#
loop_
_entity.id
_entity.type
_entity.pdbx_description
1 polymer ?
#
loop_
_entity_poly.entity_id
_entity_poly.type
_entity_poly.pdbx_seq_one_letter_code
_entity_poly.pdbx_strand_id
1 'polypeptide(L)'
;MRELLSLIVRLSRERGKTILISSHLLHQVQQICDRVGIFVSGRLLAVGPVALLGQQVMAGKPLEIELQAEPDNGHLPDILRGLPGVETVERRGSSSTCW
;
A
#
# COMPACT_ATOMS: atom_id res chain seq x y z
N MET A 1 17.38 9.92 -5.42
CA MET A 1 17.05 8.93 -4.35
C MET A 1 16.85 7.51 -4.90
N ARG A 2 16.18 7.29 -6.05
CA ARG A 2 16.04 5.95 -6.67
C ARG A 2 17.37 5.26 -7.00
N GLU A 3 18.41 5.99 -7.42
CA GLU A 3 19.74 5.43 -7.73
C GLU A 3 20.44 4.79 -6.53
N LEU A 4 20.30 5.36 -5.33
CA LEU A 4 20.89 4.76 -4.12
C LEU A 4 20.27 3.40 -3.84
N LEU A 5 18.95 3.31 -3.95
CA LEU A 5 18.22 2.08 -3.68
C LEU A 5 18.49 1.00 -4.75
N SER A 6 18.65 1.38 -6.02
CA SER A 6 19.02 0.44 -7.07
C SER A 6 20.44 -0.12 -6.89
N LEU A 7 21.40 0.70 -6.45
CA LEU A 7 22.75 0.24 -6.10
C LEU A 7 22.73 -0.74 -4.92
N ILE A 8 21.94 -0.45 -3.90
CA ILE A 8 21.74 -1.31 -2.72
C ILE A 8 21.17 -2.67 -3.14
N VAL A 9 20.13 -2.69 -3.98
CA VAL A 9 19.54 -3.94 -4.51
C VAL A 9 20.55 -4.72 -5.33
N ARG A 10 21.30 -4.05 -6.20
CA ARG A 10 22.33 -4.68 -7.03
C ARG A 10 23.44 -5.30 -6.18
N LEU A 11 23.90 -4.59 -5.15
CA LEU A 11 24.89 -5.11 -4.19
C LEU A 11 24.36 -6.31 -3.41
N SER A 12 23.09 -6.28 -3.00
CA SER A 12 22.43 -7.43 -2.35
C SER A 12 22.44 -8.66 -3.25
N ARG A 13 22.04 -8.51 -4.52
CA ARG A 13 21.96 -9.61 -5.50
C ARG A 13 23.33 -10.16 -5.90
N GLU A 14 24.30 -9.28 -6.18
CA GLU A 14 25.64 -9.68 -6.63
C GLU A 14 26.49 -10.28 -5.50
N ARG A 15 26.25 -9.87 -4.24
CA ARG A 15 27.07 -10.29 -3.09
C ARG A 15 26.33 -11.10 -2.03
N GLY A 16 25.07 -11.48 -2.28
CA GLY A 16 24.25 -12.29 -1.37
C GLY A 16 24.01 -11.66 0.01
N LYS A 17 23.99 -10.32 0.12
CA LYS A 17 23.85 -9.62 1.41
C LYS A 17 22.39 -9.34 1.75
N THR A 18 22.00 -9.56 3.01
CA THR A 18 20.68 -9.15 3.54
C THR A 18 20.74 -7.67 3.91
N ILE A 19 19.75 -6.89 3.46
CA ILE A 19 19.70 -5.44 3.66
C ILE A 19 18.36 -5.06 4.31
N LEU A 20 18.44 -4.37 5.45
CA LEU A 20 17.28 -3.79 6.13
C LEU A 20 17.24 -2.28 5.85
N ILE A 21 16.10 -1.80 5.34
CA ILE A 21 15.88 -0.38 5.05
C ILE A 21 14.72 0.12 5.91
N SER A 22 14.96 1.16 6.71
CA SER A 22 13.92 1.89 7.42
C SER A 22 13.67 3.21 6.68
N SER A 23 12.48 3.38 6.11
CA SER A 23 12.07 4.62 5.43
C SER A 23 10.56 4.81 5.60
N HIS A 24 10.14 6.07 5.63
CA HIS A 24 8.72 6.46 5.62
C HIS A 24 8.12 6.40 4.20
N LEU A 25 8.95 6.31 3.15
CA LEU A 25 8.54 6.27 1.74
C LEU A 25 8.25 4.83 1.29
N LEU A 26 7.23 4.21 1.89
CA LEU A 26 6.81 2.83 1.62
C LEU A 26 6.59 2.55 0.12
N HIS A 27 5.98 3.48 -0.60
CA HIS A 27 5.72 3.34 -2.04
C HIS A 27 7.01 3.20 -2.86
N GLN A 28 8.08 3.93 -2.49
CA GLN A 28 9.36 3.80 -3.21
C GLN A 28 10.03 2.47 -2.90
N VAL A 29 10.03 2.06 -1.64
CA VAL A 29 10.67 0.81 -1.18
C VAL A 29 9.96 -0.42 -1.78
N GLN A 30 8.64 -0.40 -1.88
CA GLN A 30 7.87 -1.51 -2.49
C GLN A 30 8.21 -1.74 -3.98
N GLN A 31 8.57 -0.71 -4.74
CA GLN A 31 8.87 -0.84 -6.17
C GLN A 31 10.20 -1.57 -6.48
N ILE A 32 11.06 -1.72 -5.48
CA ILE A 32 12.45 -2.18 -5.64
C ILE A 32 12.77 -3.36 -4.73
N CYS A 33 11.92 -3.66 -3.75
CA CYS A 33 12.08 -4.81 -2.88
C CYS A 33 11.50 -6.08 -3.51
N ASP A 34 12.32 -7.12 -3.59
CA ASP A 34 11.89 -8.46 -4.00
C ASP A 34 11.05 -9.16 -2.91
N ARG A 35 11.36 -8.87 -1.63
CA ARG A 35 10.68 -9.40 -0.44
C ARG A 35 10.59 -8.33 0.64
N VAL A 36 9.50 -8.32 1.40
CA VAL A 36 9.25 -7.40 2.51
C VAL A 36 9.02 -8.21 3.80
N GLY A 37 9.43 -7.66 4.93
CA GLY A 37 9.11 -8.18 6.26
C GLY A 37 8.29 -7.15 7.03
N ILE A 38 7.16 -7.57 7.60
CA ILE A 38 6.27 -6.71 8.38
C ILE A 38 6.49 -7.01 9.86
N PHE A 39 6.87 -5.99 10.62
CA PHE A 39 7.01 -6.08 12.07
C PHE A 39 5.87 -5.33 12.77
N VAL A 40 5.22 -5.97 13.74
CA VAL A 40 4.19 -5.36 14.58
C VAL A 40 4.52 -5.67 16.04
N SER A 41 4.57 -4.64 16.89
CA SER A 41 4.85 -4.78 18.32
C SER A 41 6.13 -5.58 18.63
N GLY A 42 7.19 -5.38 17.83
CA GLY A 42 8.48 -6.05 17.98
C GLY A 42 8.52 -7.50 17.48
N ARG A 43 7.46 -8.02 16.85
CA ARG A 43 7.42 -9.39 16.30
C ARG A 43 7.29 -9.35 14.78
N LEU A 44 8.00 -10.28 14.11
CA LEU A 44 7.88 -10.46 12.66
C LEU A 44 6.54 -11.16 12.37
N LEU A 45 5.61 -10.42 11.79
CA LEU A 45 4.27 -10.89 11.48
C LEU A 45 4.22 -11.64 10.13
N ALA A 46 4.94 -11.15 9.13
CA ALA A 46 4.96 -11.76 7.80
C ALA A 46 6.25 -11.43 7.04
N VAL A 47 6.76 -12.38 6.24
CA VAL A 47 7.90 -12.20 5.33
C VAL A 47 7.59 -12.87 4.00
N GLY A 48 7.75 -12.16 2.88
CA GLY A 48 7.43 -12.72 1.57
C GLY A 48 7.51 -11.70 0.42
N PRO A 49 7.22 -12.11 -0.81
CA PRO A 49 7.03 -11.18 -1.92
C PRO A 49 5.88 -10.21 -1.63
N VAL A 50 6.03 -8.94 -2.02
CA VAL A 50 4.98 -7.91 -1.82
C VAL A 50 3.60 -8.38 -2.30
N ALA A 51 3.54 -9.02 -3.47
CA ALA A 51 2.29 -9.48 -4.07
C ALA A 51 1.55 -10.54 -3.21
N LEU A 52 2.29 -11.39 -2.49
CA LEU A 52 1.72 -12.44 -1.64
C LEU A 52 1.44 -11.93 -0.22
N LEU A 53 2.25 -11.00 0.28
CA LEU A 53 2.04 -10.37 1.58
C LEU A 53 0.74 -9.58 1.63
N GLY A 54 0.35 -8.94 0.52
CA GLY A 54 -0.96 -8.31 0.40
C GLY A 54 -2.07 -9.28 0.77
N GLN A 55 -2.07 -10.50 0.21
CA GLN A 55 -3.09 -11.50 0.51
C GLN A 55 -3.06 -11.98 1.97
N GLN A 56 -1.87 -12.18 2.55
CA GLN A 56 -1.74 -12.63 3.95
C GLN A 56 -2.16 -11.55 4.96
N VAL A 57 -1.90 -10.28 4.68
CA VAL A 57 -2.26 -9.15 5.55
C VAL A 57 -3.73 -8.74 5.38
N MET A 58 -4.30 -8.94 4.19
CA MET A 58 -5.70 -8.64 3.87
C MET A 58 -6.65 -9.79 4.19
N ALA A 59 -6.15 -10.99 4.49
CA ALA A 59 -6.98 -12.13 4.89
C ALA A 59 -7.82 -11.78 6.13
N GLY A 60 -9.13 -11.60 5.93
CA GLY A 60 -10.08 -11.26 6.98
C GLY A 60 -10.23 -9.77 7.29
N LYS A 61 -9.58 -8.87 6.53
CA LYS A 61 -9.83 -7.42 6.61
C LYS A 61 -10.87 -6.99 5.58
N PRO A 62 -11.71 -5.99 5.91
CA PRO A 62 -12.61 -5.40 4.93
C PRO A 62 -11.81 -4.81 3.77
N LEU A 63 -12.31 -4.99 2.54
CA LEU A 63 -11.71 -4.46 1.33
C LEU A 63 -11.97 -2.94 1.29
N GLU A 64 -10.91 -2.15 1.31
CA GLU A 64 -10.99 -0.70 1.10
C GLU A 64 -10.93 -0.40 -0.41
N ILE A 65 -11.96 0.28 -0.93
CA ILE A 65 -12.07 0.62 -2.35
C ILE A 65 -12.13 2.15 -2.47
N GLU A 66 -11.20 2.73 -3.23
CA GLU A 66 -11.21 4.15 -3.58
C GLU A 66 -11.89 4.31 -4.95
N LEU A 67 -12.93 5.16 -5.00
CA LEU A 67 -13.73 5.40 -6.20
C LEU A 67 -13.65 6.89 -6.57
N GLN A 68 -13.40 7.18 -7.84
CA GLN A 68 -13.44 8.52 -8.42
C GLN A 68 -14.61 8.61 -9.39
N ALA A 69 -15.42 9.66 -9.28
CA ALA A 69 -16.56 9.90 -10.15
C ALA A 69 -16.55 11.32 -10.70
N GLU A 70 -16.81 11.44 -11.99
CA GLU A 70 -16.98 12.71 -12.70
C GLU A 70 -18.26 12.66 -13.55
N PRO A 71 -19.23 13.58 -13.37
CA PRO A 71 -19.27 14.61 -12.33
C PRO A 71 -19.55 14.04 -10.92
N ASP A 72 -18.89 14.59 -9.90
CA ASP A 72 -19.21 14.28 -8.49
C ASP A 72 -20.50 15.00 -8.10
N ASN A 73 -21.62 14.29 -8.28
CA ASN A 73 -22.96 14.77 -7.95
C ASN A 73 -23.29 14.64 -6.45
N GLY A 74 -22.34 14.24 -5.60
CA GLY A 74 -22.52 14.15 -4.15
C GLY A 74 -23.45 13.05 -3.64
N HIS A 75 -24.16 12.35 -4.53
CA HIS A 75 -25.07 11.25 -4.18
C HIS A 75 -24.37 9.88 -4.08
N LEU A 76 -23.14 9.79 -4.59
CA LEU A 76 -22.38 8.54 -4.64
C LEU A 76 -22.17 7.91 -3.25
N PRO A 77 -21.85 8.67 -2.18
CA PRO A 77 -21.76 8.11 -0.84
C PRO A 77 -23.07 7.47 -0.35
N ASP A 78 -24.23 8.04 -0.70
CA ASP A 78 -25.52 7.53 -0.26
C ASP A 78 -25.88 6.22 -0.97
N ILE A 79 -25.54 6.11 -2.26
CA ILE A 79 -25.70 4.87 -3.03
C ILE A 79 -24.80 3.76 -2.45
N LEU A 80 -23.53 4.08 -2.16
CA LEU A 80 -22.58 3.11 -1.61
C LEU A 80 -22.99 2.59 -0.23
N ARG A 81 -23.51 3.45 0.65
CA ARG A 81 -24.01 3.02 1.96
C ARG A 81 -25.20 2.05 1.87
N GLY A 82 -25.94 2.09 0.77
CA GLY A 82 -27.04 1.17 0.52
C GLY A 82 -26.63 -0.21 0.00
N LEU A 83 -25.36 -0.41 -0.37
CA LEU A 83 -24.90 -1.67 -0.92
C LEU A 83 -24.61 -2.70 0.19
N PRO A 84 -25.10 -3.95 0.05
CA PRO A 84 -24.79 -5.02 1.00
C PRO A 84 -23.28 -5.31 0.98
N GLY A 85 -22.66 -5.28 2.17
CA GLY A 85 -21.23 -5.50 2.37
C GLY A 85 -20.38 -4.23 2.49
N VAL A 86 -20.98 -3.05 2.38
CA VAL A 86 -20.30 -1.78 2.66
C VAL A 86 -20.42 -1.44 4.14
N GLU A 87 -19.31 -1.50 4.87
CA GLU A 87 -19.27 -1.15 6.30
C GLU A 87 -19.09 0.37 6.51
N THR A 88 -18.20 0.99 5.75
CA THR A 88 -17.81 2.39 5.92
C THR A 88 -17.69 3.09 4.57
N VAL A 89 -18.19 4.33 4.50
CA VAL A 89 -18.04 5.20 3.32
C VAL A 89 -17.55 6.57 3.78
N GLU A 90 -16.34 6.94 3.35
CA GLU A 90 -15.76 8.25 3.57
C GLU A 90 -15.55 8.97 2.25
N ARG A 91 -15.94 10.25 2.20
CA ARG A 91 -15.60 11.12 1.06
C ARG A 91 -14.24 11.74 1.35
N ARG A 92 -13.21 11.29 0.64
CA ARG A 92 -11.93 12.02 0.61
C ARG A 92 -12.14 13.31 -0.16
N GLY A 93 -12.01 14.45 0.53
CA GLY A 93 -12.15 15.76 -0.07
C GLY A 93 -11.21 15.91 -1.26
N SER A 94 -11.76 16.37 -2.39
CA SER A 94 -11.00 16.82 -3.53
C SER A 94 -10.01 17.90 -3.06
N SER A 95 -8.71 17.68 -3.24
CA SER A 95 -7.82 18.80 -3.47
C SER A 95 -8.39 19.51 -4.71
N SER A 96 -9.10 20.61 -4.47
CA SER A 96 -9.44 21.59 -5.49
C SER A 96 -8.12 22.17 -5.98
N THR A 97 -7.50 21.48 -6.92
CA THR A 97 -6.41 22.06 -7.71
C THR A 97 -7.08 23.02 -8.69
N CYS A 98 -7.33 24.24 -8.20
CA CYS A 98 -7.66 25.37 -9.04
C CYS A 98 -6.40 25.63 -9.89
N TRP A 99 -6.49 25.42 -11.21
CA TRP A 99 -5.59 26.02 -12.18
C TRP A 99 -6.10 27.42 -12.52
#